data_AF-A0A1B6NPC5-F1
#
_entry.id   AF-A0A1B6NPC5-F1
#
_cell.length_a   1.000
_cell.length_b   1.000
_cell.length_c   1.000
_cell.angle_alpha   90.00
_cell.angle_beta   90.00
_cell.angle_gamma   90.00
#
_symmetry.space_group_name_H-M   'P 1'
#
loop_
_entity.id
_entity.type
_entity.pdbx_description
1 polymer ?
#
loop_
_entity_poly.entity_id
_entity_poly.type
_entity_poly.pdbx_seq_one_letter_code
_entity_poly.pdbx_strand_id
1 'polypeptide(L)'
;MITAVSACGSSSKSDTTSQSIAVPDSQGGGETPTEEQAEFTLESEVMLSATGAASASETYASIESVFGEGSIEAPDLFAGDHTSTPHILEETDSVIGPHFVFLAHRDDDFNKGVQSDRQRNEIKTYDKSDDEVLGFEGETMQFEWYFYVDSDMSLTSKFSHFFPA
;
A
#
# COMPACT_ATOMS: atom_id res chain seq x y z
N MET A 1 -6.42 -4.27 -14.50
CA MET A 1 -5.50 -3.79 -15.56
C MET A 1 -6.00 -2.43 -16.05
N ILE A 2 -5.45 -1.37 -15.48
CA ILE A 2 -5.53 -0.01 -16.02
C ILE A 2 -4.07 0.45 -16.07
N THR A 3 -3.60 0.74 -17.27
CA THR A 3 -2.32 1.39 -17.54
C THR A 3 -2.64 2.82 -17.94
N ALA A 4 -2.05 3.79 -17.24
CA ALA A 4 -1.30 4.91 -17.82
C ALA A 4 -1.14 6.04 -16.80
N VAL A 5 0.10 6.45 -16.54
CA VAL A 5 0.42 7.87 -16.45
C VAL A 5 1.41 8.17 -17.58
N SER A 6 1.02 9.11 -18.43
CA SER A 6 1.79 9.58 -19.57
C SER A 6 2.72 10.69 -19.11
N ALA A 7 4.04 10.51 -19.30
CA ALA A 7 4.99 11.61 -19.27
C ALA A 7 5.59 11.77 -20.68
N CYS A 8 5.18 12.84 -21.37
CA CYS A 8 5.84 13.30 -22.60
C CYS A 8 6.87 14.36 -22.22
N GLY A 9 8.15 14.06 -22.41
CA GLY A 9 9.25 15.00 -22.25
C GLY A 9 10.31 14.77 -23.33
N SER A 10 10.13 15.42 -24.47
CA SER A 10 11.04 15.38 -25.62
C SER A 10 12.32 16.17 -25.36
N SER A 11 13.49 15.54 -25.51
CA SER A 11 14.73 16.26 -25.81
C SER A 11 14.83 16.46 -27.33
N SER A 12 14.86 17.73 -27.74
CA SER A 12 14.91 18.17 -29.12
C SER A 12 16.33 18.06 -29.72
N LYS A 13 16.42 17.41 -30.88
CA LYS A 13 17.33 17.81 -31.97
C LYS A 13 16.50 17.93 -33.25
N SER A 14 16.35 19.19 -33.68
CA SER A 14 16.05 19.75 -35.01
C SER A 14 15.12 19.02 -36.00
N ASP A 15 14.16 19.82 -36.48
CA ASP A 15 13.39 19.79 -37.74
C ASP A 15 12.30 18.72 -37.96
N THR A 16 11.03 19.14 -37.82
CA THR A 16 10.06 19.26 -38.94
C THR A 16 8.73 19.86 -38.45
N THR A 17 8.12 20.65 -39.33
CA THR A 17 7.03 21.63 -39.17
C THR A 17 5.61 21.05 -38.98
N SER A 18 4.75 21.87 -38.32
CA SER A 18 3.26 21.92 -38.38
C SER A 18 2.47 20.88 -37.55
N GLN A 19 1.38 21.20 -36.86
CA GLN A 19 0.53 22.40 -36.75
C GLN A 19 -0.23 22.34 -35.41
N SER A 20 -0.35 23.46 -34.71
CA SER A 20 -1.26 23.63 -33.57
C SER A 20 -2.65 24.00 -34.05
N ILE A 21 -3.68 23.33 -33.54
CA ILE A 21 -5.08 23.77 -33.66
C ILE A 21 -5.39 24.59 -32.40
N ALA A 22 -5.72 25.86 -32.60
CA ALA A 22 -6.20 26.76 -31.55
C ALA A 22 -7.71 26.60 -31.35
N VAL A 23 -8.16 26.63 -30.09
CA VAL A 23 -9.55 26.87 -29.69
C VAL A 23 -9.55 27.99 -28.64
N PRO A 24 -10.44 28.99 -28.74
CA PRO A 24 -10.20 30.30 -28.13
C PRO A 24 -10.64 30.41 -26.67
N ASP A 25 -9.78 31.12 -25.93
CA ASP A 25 -10.01 32.14 -24.92
C ASP A 25 -11.34 32.16 -24.13
N SER A 26 -11.23 32.02 -22.81
CA SER A 26 -12.16 32.64 -21.87
C SER A 26 -11.35 33.26 -20.74
N GLN A 27 -11.25 34.58 -20.81
CA GLN A 27 -10.69 35.50 -19.82
C GLN A 27 -11.14 35.18 -18.40
N GLY A 28 -10.17 35.09 -17.49
CA GLY A 28 -10.39 35.02 -16.05
C GLY A 28 -9.07 35.22 -15.32
N GLY A 29 -8.67 36.47 -15.15
CA GLY A 29 -7.45 36.82 -14.42
C GLY A 29 -7.57 36.45 -12.94
N GLY A 30 -6.67 35.59 -12.50
CA GLY A 30 -6.40 35.27 -11.11
C GLY A 30 -5.03 34.60 -11.06
N GLU A 31 -4.04 35.27 -10.48
CA GLU A 31 -2.72 34.70 -10.23
C GLU A 31 -2.91 33.43 -9.40
N THR A 32 -2.70 32.28 -10.04
CA THR A 32 -2.61 31.01 -9.34
C THR A 32 -1.17 30.91 -8.85
N PRO A 33 -0.91 30.63 -7.57
CA PRO A 33 0.44 30.36 -7.11
C PRO A 33 0.94 29.16 -7.92
N THR A 34 1.99 29.37 -8.71
CA THR A 34 2.74 28.29 -9.34
C THR A 34 3.45 27.56 -8.21
N GLU A 35 2.76 26.62 -7.57
CA GLU A 35 3.43 25.63 -6.76
C GLU A 35 4.41 24.91 -7.68
N GLU A 36 5.68 25.07 -7.36
CA GLU A 36 6.80 24.36 -7.94
C GLU A 36 6.61 22.88 -7.64
N GLN A 37 5.82 22.19 -8.47
CA GLN A 37 5.81 20.74 -8.49
C GLN A 37 7.18 20.30 -8.98
N ALA A 38 8.03 19.93 -8.03
CA ALA A 38 9.29 19.27 -8.33
C ALA A 38 8.99 18.05 -9.22
N GLU A 39 9.66 18.01 -10.36
CA GLU A 39 9.61 16.87 -11.27
C GLU A 39 10.42 15.74 -10.62
N PHE A 40 9.73 14.71 -10.11
CA PHE A 40 10.36 13.55 -9.49
C PHE A 40 10.75 12.53 -10.56
N THR A 41 11.95 11.95 -10.44
CA THR A 41 12.36 10.77 -11.22
C THR A 41 11.96 9.52 -10.44
N LEU A 42 11.25 8.60 -11.09
CA LEU A 42 10.93 7.30 -10.51
C LEU A 42 12.18 6.40 -10.50
N GLU A 43 12.66 6.03 -9.32
CA GLU A 43 13.79 5.11 -9.14
C GLU A 43 13.32 3.65 -9.09
N SER A 44 12.25 3.37 -8.35
CA SER A 44 11.64 2.03 -8.23
C SER A 44 10.13 2.14 -8.00
N GLU A 45 9.41 1.06 -8.30
CA GLU A 45 7.99 0.88 -7.98
C GLU A 45 7.74 -0.57 -7.59
N VAL A 46 7.13 -0.77 -6.43
CA VAL A 46 6.78 -2.08 -5.91
C VAL A 46 5.28 -2.14 -5.63
N MET A 47 4.62 -3.19 -6.11
CA MET A 47 3.18 -3.37 -5.97
C MET A 47 2.87 -4.74 -5.38
N LEU A 48 2.19 -4.76 -4.23
CA LEU A 48 1.49 -5.93 -3.74
C LEU A 48 0.03 -5.85 -4.20
N SER A 49 -0.48 -6.91 -4.85
CA SER A 49 -1.88 -7.02 -5.24
C SER A 49 -2.43 -8.38 -4.84
N ALA A 50 -3.62 -8.39 -4.25
CA ALA A 50 -4.33 -9.63 -4.03
C ALA A 50 -4.69 -10.28 -5.37
N THR A 51 -4.50 -11.59 -5.44
CA THR A 51 -4.77 -12.44 -6.60
C THR A 51 -6.00 -13.33 -6.40
N GLY A 52 -6.55 -13.35 -5.18
CA GLY A 52 -7.58 -14.29 -4.75
C GLY A 52 -6.97 -15.64 -4.34
N ALA A 53 -5.82 -15.60 -3.66
CA ALA A 53 -5.09 -16.80 -3.22
C ALA A 53 -6.02 -17.78 -2.47
N ALA A 54 -5.76 -19.08 -2.62
CA ALA A 54 -6.67 -20.11 -2.12
C ALA A 54 -6.41 -20.48 -0.64
N SER A 55 -5.30 -20.02 -0.06
CA SER A 55 -4.92 -20.34 1.32
C SER A 55 -4.12 -19.24 2.02
N ALA A 56 -4.11 -19.27 3.35
CA ALA A 56 -3.28 -18.40 4.18
C ALA A 56 -1.78 -18.55 3.89
N SER A 57 -1.30 -19.78 3.64
CA SER A 57 0.12 -20.01 3.33
C SER A 57 0.53 -19.35 2.01
N GLU A 58 -0.35 -19.36 1.00
CA GLU A 58 -0.11 -18.66 -0.27
C GLU A 58 -0.19 -17.14 -0.08
N THR A 59 -1.12 -16.67 0.76
CA THR A 59 -1.26 -15.25 1.11
C THR A 59 0.00 -14.73 1.80
N TYR A 60 0.55 -15.46 2.78
CA TYR A 60 1.77 -15.06 3.48
C TYR A 60 2.97 -15.08 2.54
N ALA A 61 3.09 -16.12 1.71
CA ALA A 61 4.15 -16.20 0.73
C ALA A 61 4.09 -15.06 -0.30
N SER A 62 2.90 -14.64 -0.73
CA SER A 62 2.75 -13.52 -1.68
C SER A 62 3.19 -12.19 -1.06
N ILE A 63 2.80 -11.93 0.19
CA ILE A 63 3.22 -10.75 0.95
C ILE A 63 4.75 -10.76 1.16
N GLU A 64 5.31 -11.86 1.65
CA GLU A 64 6.75 -11.96 1.93
C GLU A 64 7.59 -11.94 0.64
N SER A 65 7.03 -12.33 -0.51
CA SER A 65 7.72 -12.19 -1.80
C SER A 65 7.94 -10.74 -2.22
N VAL A 66 7.16 -9.80 -1.66
CA VAL A 66 7.22 -8.37 -1.95
C VAL A 66 7.98 -7.61 -0.86
N PHE A 67 7.72 -7.92 0.41
CA PHE A 67 8.27 -7.16 1.55
C PHE A 67 9.39 -7.89 2.31
N GLY A 68 9.76 -9.10 1.88
CA GLY A 68 10.77 -9.95 2.48
C GLY A 68 10.21 -10.94 3.50
N GLU A 69 10.91 -12.07 3.69
CA GLU A 69 10.59 -13.09 4.71
C GLU A 69 10.56 -12.44 6.10
N GLY A 70 9.54 -12.72 6.92
CA GLY A 70 9.37 -12.11 8.25
C GLY A 70 8.84 -10.67 8.24
N SER A 71 8.35 -10.19 7.10
CA SER A 71 7.63 -8.91 6.97
C SER A 71 6.24 -8.93 7.62
N ILE A 72 5.72 -10.11 7.97
CA ILE A 72 4.42 -10.25 8.63
C ILE A 72 4.60 -10.37 10.14
N GLU A 73 3.93 -9.51 10.89
CA GLU A 73 3.79 -9.60 12.34
C GLU A 73 2.33 -9.82 12.69
N ALA A 74 1.91 -11.08 12.60
CA ALA A 74 0.55 -11.52 12.88
C ALA A 74 0.51 -12.49 14.07
N PRO A 75 -0.57 -12.52 14.88
CA PRO A 75 -0.65 -13.33 16.10
C PRO A 75 -0.33 -14.79 15.86
N ASP A 76 -0.84 -15.37 14.77
CA ASP A 76 -0.63 -16.79 14.45
C ASP A 76 0.83 -17.18 14.18
N LEU A 77 1.71 -16.21 13.95
CA LEU A 77 3.15 -16.43 13.74
C LEU A 77 3.97 -16.43 15.04
N PHE A 78 3.35 -16.14 16.19
CA PHE A 78 4.05 -16.09 17.49
C PHE A 78 3.63 -17.23 18.42
N ALA A 79 4.62 -17.95 18.95
CA ALA A 79 4.36 -19.00 19.92
C ALA A 79 3.70 -18.45 21.19
N GLY A 80 2.61 -19.09 21.63
CA GLY A 80 1.83 -18.66 22.79
C GLY A 80 0.76 -17.60 22.50
N ASP A 81 0.55 -17.29 21.23
CA ASP A 81 -0.50 -16.41 20.73
C ASP A 81 -1.59 -17.23 20.01
N HIS A 82 -2.49 -16.58 19.25
CA HIS A 82 -3.62 -17.20 18.54
C HIS A 82 -3.21 -18.01 17.29
N THR A 83 -2.38 -19.05 17.45
CA THR A 83 -1.76 -19.82 16.35
C THR A 83 -2.67 -20.79 15.60
N SER A 84 -3.91 -20.98 16.05
CA SER A 84 -4.86 -21.91 15.40
C SER A 84 -5.63 -21.31 14.23
N THR A 85 -5.52 -20.00 14.02
CA THR A 85 -6.35 -19.23 13.09
C THR A 85 -5.45 -18.29 12.30
N PRO A 86 -5.44 -18.30 10.97
CA PRO A 86 -4.70 -17.30 10.20
C PRO A 86 -5.28 -15.89 10.37
N HIS A 87 -4.43 -14.87 10.31
CA HIS A 87 -4.82 -13.48 10.56
C HIS A 87 -4.76 -12.57 9.35
N ILE A 88 -4.12 -13.01 8.26
CA ILE A 88 -4.21 -12.35 6.95
C ILE A 88 -4.58 -13.39 5.90
N LEU A 89 -5.64 -13.10 5.15
CA LEU A 89 -6.17 -13.95 4.09
C LEU A 89 -6.36 -13.13 2.81
N GLU A 90 -6.50 -13.81 1.67
CA GLU A 90 -7.06 -13.20 0.48
C GLU A 90 -8.51 -13.66 0.30
N GLU A 91 -9.40 -12.70 0.04
CA GLU A 91 -10.80 -12.95 -0.33
C GLU A 91 -11.11 -12.26 -1.65
N THR A 92 -12.29 -12.54 -2.20
CA THR A 92 -12.79 -11.88 -3.41
C THR A 92 -14.29 -11.67 -3.30
N ASP A 93 -14.72 -10.42 -3.44
CA ASP A 93 -16.14 -10.05 -3.49
C ASP A 93 -16.45 -9.17 -4.71
N SER A 94 -17.73 -8.85 -4.92
CA SER A 94 -18.20 -8.08 -6.07
C SER A 94 -18.03 -6.56 -5.96
N VAL A 95 -17.69 -6.05 -4.77
CA VAL A 95 -17.53 -4.63 -4.46
C VAL A 95 -16.08 -4.21 -4.64
N ILE A 96 -15.15 -4.92 -4.00
CA ILE A 96 -13.71 -4.59 -3.97
C ILE A 96 -12.92 -5.45 -4.98
N GLY A 97 -13.40 -6.65 -5.31
CA GLY A 97 -12.62 -7.64 -6.06
C GLY A 97 -11.68 -8.42 -5.13
N PRO A 98 -10.57 -8.98 -5.64
CA PRO A 98 -9.54 -9.60 -4.81
C PRO A 98 -8.93 -8.60 -3.83
N HIS A 99 -8.87 -8.95 -2.55
CA HIS A 99 -8.33 -8.10 -1.50
C HIS A 99 -7.75 -8.92 -0.34
N PHE A 100 -6.89 -8.28 0.45
CA PHE A 100 -6.39 -8.85 1.70
C PHE A 100 -7.38 -8.55 2.83
N VAL A 101 -7.64 -9.56 3.67
CA VAL A 101 -8.49 -9.46 4.86
C VAL A 101 -7.62 -9.63 6.10
N PHE A 102 -7.60 -8.60 6.93
CA PHE A 102 -6.94 -8.62 8.24
C PHE A 102 -7.97 -8.98 9.30
N LEU A 103 -7.78 -10.14 9.94
CA LEU A 103 -8.63 -10.60 11.02
C LEU A 103 -8.05 -10.15 12.38
N ALA A 104 -8.93 -9.70 13.26
CA ALA A 104 -8.58 -9.31 14.62
C ALA A 104 -9.58 -9.93 15.62
N HIS A 105 -9.07 -10.66 16.60
CA HIS A 105 -9.83 -11.35 17.63
C HIS A 105 -9.52 -10.69 18.97
N ARG A 106 -10.40 -9.81 19.42
CA ARG A 106 -10.22 -8.95 20.62
C ARG A 106 -9.76 -9.71 21.87
N ASP A 107 -10.30 -10.91 22.07
CA ASP A 107 -10.10 -11.66 23.31
C ASP A 107 -8.93 -12.67 23.23
N ASP A 108 -8.44 -12.96 22.02
CA ASP A 108 -7.46 -14.03 21.76
C ASP A 108 -6.12 -13.52 21.24
N ASP A 109 -6.08 -12.42 20.47
CA ASP A 109 -4.85 -11.96 19.83
C ASP A 109 -3.99 -11.11 20.77
N PHE A 110 -2.67 -11.29 20.71
CA PHE A 110 -1.72 -10.51 21.48
C PHE A 110 -0.75 -9.71 20.59
N ASN A 111 0.19 -9.01 21.24
CA ASN A 111 1.28 -8.33 20.56
C ASN A 111 2.53 -9.21 20.67
N LYS A 112 2.77 -10.02 19.63
CA LYS A 112 3.95 -10.89 19.51
C LYS A 112 4.02 -11.96 20.61
N GLY A 113 2.90 -12.62 20.92
CA GLY A 113 2.80 -13.62 21.99
C GLY A 113 2.82 -13.06 23.41
N VAL A 114 2.75 -11.73 23.58
CA VAL A 114 2.72 -11.07 24.89
C VAL A 114 1.33 -10.53 25.18
N GLN A 115 0.61 -11.20 26.07
CA GLN A 115 -0.70 -10.76 26.54
C GLN A 115 -0.61 -9.37 27.17
N SER A 116 -1.32 -8.42 26.57
CA SER A 116 -1.34 -7.01 26.97
C SER A 116 -2.64 -6.35 26.52
N ASP A 117 -2.73 -5.03 26.68
CA ASP A 117 -3.81 -4.22 26.11
C ASP A 117 -3.62 -3.89 24.63
N ARG A 118 -2.57 -4.44 24.00
CA ARG A 118 -2.21 -4.24 22.59
C ARG A 118 -2.27 -5.55 21.82
N GLN A 119 -2.72 -5.44 20.59
CA GLN A 119 -2.74 -6.50 19.59
C GLN A 119 -1.94 -6.02 18.37
N ARG A 120 -1.33 -6.93 17.61
CA ARG A 120 -0.61 -6.58 16.38
C ARG A 120 -0.94 -7.58 15.28
N ASN A 121 -1.37 -7.04 14.15
CA ASN A 121 -1.53 -7.76 12.90
C ASN A 121 -1.10 -6.79 11.79
N GLU A 122 0.12 -6.93 11.29
CA GLU A 122 0.79 -5.93 10.47
C GLU A 122 1.66 -6.57 9.38
N ILE A 123 1.75 -5.89 8.23
CA ILE A 123 2.79 -6.10 7.22
C ILE A 123 3.71 -4.90 7.30
N LYS A 124 5.02 -5.14 7.33
CA LYS A 124 6.05 -4.10 7.47
C LYS A 124 7.15 -4.24 6.43
N THR A 125 7.83 -3.15 6.14
CA THR A 125 9.18 -3.17 5.57
C THR A 125 10.20 -3.05 6.70
N TYR A 126 11.38 -3.64 6.54
CA TYR A 126 12.41 -3.68 7.60
C TYR A 126 13.81 -3.88 7.03
N ASP A 127 14.84 -3.95 7.88
CA ASP A 127 16.26 -3.97 7.47
C ASP A 127 16.69 -5.15 6.57
N LYS A 128 15.81 -6.12 6.32
CA LYS A 128 16.03 -7.21 5.36
C LYS A 128 15.03 -7.26 4.21
N SER A 129 14.14 -6.28 4.11
CA SER A 129 13.38 -6.06 2.88
C SER A 129 14.32 -5.56 1.77
N ASP A 130 13.90 -5.67 0.52
CA ASP A 130 14.66 -5.12 -0.61
C ASP A 130 14.75 -3.59 -0.49
N ASP A 131 15.87 -3.01 -0.95
CA ASP A 131 16.12 -1.56 -0.88
C ASP A 131 14.99 -0.74 -1.55
N GLU A 132 14.31 -1.32 -2.55
CA GLU A 132 13.21 -0.68 -3.29
C GLU A 132 11.99 -0.32 -2.42
N VAL A 133 11.84 -0.95 -1.24
CA VAL A 133 10.74 -0.69 -0.30
C VAL A 133 11.21 -0.02 1.00
N LEU A 134 12.49 0.38 1.05
CA LEU A 134 13.08 1.10 2.18
C LEU A 134 13.26 2.58 1.81
N GLY A 135 12.98 3.47 2.76
CA GLY A 135 13.25 4.89 2.60
C GLY A 135 14.63 5.24 3.15
N PHE A 136 15.47 5.86 2.33
CA PHE A 136 16.77 6.40 2.77
C PHE A 136 16.74 7.92 2.94
N GLU A 137 17.68 8.45 3.74
CA GLU A 137 17.76 9.89 3.98
C GLU A 137 18.00 10.66 2.67
N GLY A 138 17.12 11.63 2.38
CA GLY A 138 17.17 12.43 1.16
C GLY A 138 16.32 11.89 0.01
N GLU A 139 15.72 10.71 0.16
CA GLU A 139 14.77 10.16 -0.80
C GLU A 139 13.34 10.66 -0.56
N THR A 140 12.53 10.59 -1.61
CA THR A 140 11.08 10.82 -1.53
C THR A 140 10.37 9.52 -1.86
N MET A 141 9.59 9.01 -0.91
CA MET A 141 8.76 7.83 -1.09
C MET A 141 7.30 8.25 -1.29
N GLN A 142 6.63 7.58 -2.20
CA GLN A 142 5.19 7.69 -2.38
C GLN A 142 4.54 6.34 -2.06
N PHE A 143 3.51 6.37 -1.23
CA PHE A 143 2.74 5.18 -0.86
C PHE A 143 1.28 5.38 -1.28
N GLU A 144 0.72 4.37 -1.92
CA GLU A 144 -0.70 4.31 -2.26
C GLU A 144 -1.26 2.98 -1.74
N TRP A 145 -2.40 3.04 -1.07
CA TRP A 145 -3.13 1.85 -0.63
C TRP A 145 -4.63 2.09 -0.69
N TYR A 146 -5.35 1.02 -1.01
CA TYR A 146 -6.80 0.98 -0.95
C TYR A 146 -7.19 0.33 0.38
N PHE A 147 -8.10 0.97 1.10
CA PHE A 147 -8.54 0.51 2.42
C PHE A 147 -10.05 0.50 2.50
N TYR A 148 -10.59 -0.60 3.00
CA TYR A 148 -12.01 -0.80 3.23
C TYR A 148 -12.23 -1.25 4.66
N VAL A 149 -13.23 -0.65 5.32
CA VAL A 149 -13.71 -1.06 6.63
C VAL A 149 -15.12 -1.55 6.46
N ASP A 150 -15.35 -2.82 6.79
CA ASP A 150 -16.69 -3.38 6.76
C ASP A 150 -17.62 -2.65 7.74
N SER A 151 -18.89 -2.47 7.36
CA SER A 151 -19.89 -1.81 8.21
C SER A 151 -20.14 -2.54 9.53
N ASP A 152 -19.84 -3.83 9.58
CA ASP A 152 -20.00 -4.67 10.77
C ASP A 152 -18.73 -4.66 11.65
N MET A 153 -17.65 -3.97 11.24
CA MET A 153 -16.43 -3.87 12.03
C MET A 153 -16.70 -3.20 13.37
N SER A 154 -16.57 -3.96 14.45
CA SER A 154 -16.75 -3.48 15.82
C SER A 154 -15.43 -3.01 16.40
N LEU A 155 -15.14 -1.72 16.28
CA LEU A 155 -14.01 -1.10 16.96
C LEU A 155 -14.34 -0.81 18.42
N THR A 156 -13.33 -0.89 19.29
CA THR A 156 -13.46 -0.42 20.67
C THR A 156 -13.44 1.12 20.68
N SER A 157 -13.87 1.75 21.78
CA SER A 157 -13.71 3.21 21.96
C SER A 157 -12.25 3.63 22.16
N LYS A 158 -11.31 2.69 22.12
CA LYS A 158 -9.87 2.93 22.25
C LYS A 158 -9.26 3.10 20.87
N PHE A 159 -7.98 3.41 20.88
CA PHE A 159 -7.21 3.70 19.69
C PHE A 159 -6.97 2.45 18.82
N SER A 160 -7.13 2.61 17.50
CA SER A 160 -6.73 1.65 16.46
C SER A 160 -5.89 2.39 15.42
N HIS A 161 -4.78 1.78 14.99
CA HIS A 161 -3.88 2.33 13.99
C HIS A 161 -3.85 1.40 12.80
N PHE A 162 -4.15 1.91 11.60
CA PHE A 162 -4.14 1.13 10.35
C PHE A 162 -2.90 1.35 9.50
N PHE A 163 -2.37 2.59 9.48
CA PHE A 163 -1.20 2.96 8.67
C PHE A 163 -0.16 3.68 9.54
N PRO A 164 0.70 2.94 10.26
CA PRO A 164 1.87 3.51 10.91
C PRO A 164 2.90 3.92 9.87
N ALA A 165 3.60 5.02 10.16
CA ALA A 165 4.74 5.50 9.39
C ALA A 165 6.04 5.18 10.13
#